data_AF-A0A453KU56-F1
#
_entry.id   AF-A0A453KU56-F1
#
_cell.length_a   1.000
_cell.length_b   1.000
_cell.length_c   1.000
_cell.angle_alpha   90.00
_cell.angle_beta   90.00
_cell.angle_gamma   90.00
#
_symmetry.space_group_name_H-M   'P 1'
#
loop_
_entity.id
_entity.type
_entity.pdbx_description
1 polymer ?
#
loop_
_entity_poly.entity_id
_entity_poly.type
_entity_poly.pdbx_seq_one_letter_code
_entity_poly.pdbx_strand_id
1 'polypeptide(L)'
;MKLILALSILFLSCIHGVSSDSRFFTAMYSLGDSYIDAGNFLIMAAAMVPAVPVVHDKLPYGMTFFGHPTGRLSDGRNTIDFIAQEFGLPLLGPSLLNDSDASKGVNFAVGGAPAIDVDYFEKNNIVQFKLLNNSLSVQLGWFEQLRPAICNKTETSGCEGCFSKSLFFVGEFGVNDYNFLWFAGKTEDEVMSHVPTVVQNIATAVEVYLRAVFALYNTSDFLRPVFCFVLQHNRFSESRLFTM
;
A
#
# COMPACT_ATOMS: atom_id res chain seq x y z
N MET A 1 20.62 -23.49 5.67
CA MET A 1 19.98 -24.49 4.76
C MET A 1 18.53 -24.80 5.11
N LYS A 2 18.18 -25.06 6.39
CA LYS A 2 16.78 -25.38 6.79
C LYS A 2 15.77 -24.24 6.59
N LEU A 3 16.18 -22.98 6.81
CA LEU A 3 15.31 -21.80 6.63
C LEU A 3 15.05 -21.46 5.15
N ILE A 4 16.08 -21.58 4.31
CA ILE A 4 15.95 -21.38 2.85
C ILE A 4 15.04 -22.46 2.26
N LEU A 5 15.19 -23.71 2.68
CA LEU A 5 14.32 -24.79 2.23
C LEU A 5 12.86 -24.58 2.69
N ALA A 6 12.64 -24.08 3.92
CA ALA A 6 11.31 -23.75 4.41
C ALA A 6 10.67 -22.60 3.62
N LEU A 7 11.43 -21.54 3.32
CA LEU A 7 11.00 -20.42 2.49
C LEU A 7 10.73 -20.85 1.05
N SER A 8 11.55 -21.73 0.47
CA SER A 8 11.35 -22.29 -0.88
C SER A 8 10.12 -23.19 -0.95
N ILE A 9 9.84 -24.00 0.08
CA ILE A 9 8.65 -24.84 0.17
C ILE A 9 7.39 -23.98 0.34
N LEU A 10 7.45 -22.91 1.13
CA LEU A 10 6.38 -21.92 1.24
C LEU A 10 6.11 -21.26 -0.12
N PHE A 11 7.16 -20.87 -0.85
CA PHE A 11 7.05 -20.27 -2.18
C PHE A 11 6.46 -21.24 -3.21
N LEU A 12 6.90 -22.51 -3.21
CA LEU A 12 6.39 -23.57 -4.10
C LEU A 12 4.93 -23.95 -3.79
N SER A 13 4.50 -23.83 -2.54
CA SER A 13 3.11 -24.06 -2.14
C SER A 13 2.14 -22.96 -2.59
N CYS A 14 2.66 -21.79 -2.98
CA CYS A 14 1.87 -20.74 -3.63
C CYS A 14 1.58 -21.05 -5.11
N ILE A 15 2.38 -21.89 -5.76
CA ILE A 15 2.30 -22.13 -7.22
C ILE A 15 1.37 -23.32 -7.56
N HIS A 16 1.16 -24.26 -6.64
CA HIS A 16 0.43 -25.51 -6.91
C HIS A 16 -1.08 -25.48 -6.55
N GLY A 17 -1.63 -24.33 -6.18
CA GLY A 17 -3.03 -24.19 -5.76
C GLY A 17 -3.97 -23.49 -6.75
N VAL A 18 -3.49 -23.01 -7.90
CA VAL A 18 -4.30 -22.20 -8.82
C VAL A 18 -4.90 -23.10 -9.90
N SER A 19 -6.03 -23.73 -9.56
CA SER A 19 -6.99 -24.15 -10.58
C SER A 19 -7.61 -22.88 -11.20
N SER A 20 -7.57 -22.79 -12.53
CA SER A 20 -7.97 -21.63 -13.34
C SER A 20 -9.48 -21.26 -13.30
N ASP A 21 -10.26 -21.80 -12.37
CA ASP A 21 -11.73 -21.65 -12.39
C ASP A 21 -12.34 -21.15 -11.06
N SER A 22 -11.52 -20.56 -10.19
CA SER A 22 -11.98 -19.97 -8.93
C SER A 22 -11.49 -18.53 -8.84
N ARG A 23 -12.38 -17.56 -9.12
CA ARG A 23 -12.20 -16.14 -8.72
C ARG A 23 -12.24 -16.06 -7.19
N PHE A 24 -11.11 -16.42 -6.56
CA PHE A 24 -10.98 -16.55 -5.12
C PHE A 24 -11.20 -15.21 -4.41
N PHE A 25 -10.78 -14.12 -5.07
CA PHE A 25 -11.03 -12.76 -4.64
C PHE A 25 -12.05 -12.07 -5.54
N THR A 26 -12.93 -11.28 -4.96
CA THR A 26 -13.93 -10.45 -5.64
C THR A 26 -13.66 -8.96 -5.50
N ALA A 27 -12.80 -8.57 -4.55
CA ALA A 27 -12.39 -7.19 -4.31
C ALA A 27 -10.93 -7.13 -3.84
N MET A 28 -10.30 -5.96 -3.97
CA MET A 28 -8.95 -5.72 -3.42
C MET A 28 -8.80 -4.33 -2.80
N TYR A 29 -8.26 -4.26 -1.58
CA TYR A 29 -7.99 -3.03 -0.86
C TYR A 29 -6.50 -2.90 -0.61
N SER A 30 -5.91 -1.74 -0.91
CA SER A 30 -4.47 -1.57 -0.78
C SER A 30 -4.04 -0.28 -0.07
N LEU A 31 -3.07 -0.39 0.82
CA LEU A 31 -2.32 0.72 1.43
C LEU A 31 -0.91 0.72 0.86
N GLY A 32 -0.28 1.87 0.71
CA GLY A 32 1.09 1.92 0.22
C GLY A 32 1.58 3.33 -0.06
N ASP A 33 2.71 3.40 -0.74
CA ASP A 33 3.30 4.64 -1.20
C ASP A 33 3.23 4.78 -2.74
N SER A 34 4.17 5.52 -3.32
CA SER A 34 4.30 5.72 -4.78
C SER A 34 4.35 4.44 -5.61
N TYR A 35 4.90 3.33 -5.08
CA TYR A 35 5.06 2.09 -5.86
C TYR A 35 3.74 1.47 -6.30
N ILE A 36 2.65 1.79 -5.59
CA ILE A 36 1.32 1.27 -5.89
C ILE A 36 0.24 2.36 -5.91
N ASP A 37 0.59 3.64 -5.84
CA ASP A 37 -0.37 4.75 -5.92
C ASP A 37 -1.12 4.74 -7.26
N ALA A 38 -2.45 4.72 -7.19
CA ALA A 38 -3.36 4.74 -8.34
C ALA A 38 -3.80 6.14 -8.78
N GLY A 39 -3.29 7.21 -8.17
CA GLY A 39 -3.58 8.62 -8.45
C GLY A 39 -3.97 9.48 -7.25
N ASN A 40 -3.91 8.95 -6.02
CA ASN A 40 -4.25 9.73 -4.81
C ASN A 40 -3.26 10.89 -4.60
N PHE A 41 -1.96 10.71 -4.88
CA PHE A 41 -1.01 11.80 -4.78
C PHE A 41 -1.40 13.00 -5.65
N LEU A 42 -1.83 12.75 -6.89
CA LEU A 42 -2.27 13.83 -7.78
C LEU A 42 -3.46 14.60 -7.21
N ILE A 43 -4.44 13.89 -6.65
CA ILE A 43 -5.63 14.50 -6.04
C ILE A 43 -5.23 15.38 -4.85
N MET A 44 -4.35 14.87 -3.98
CA MET A 44 -3.89 15.63 -2.82
C MET A 44 -3.00 16.82 -3.20
N ALA A 45 -2.06 16.63 -4.12
CA ALA A 45 -1.13 17.66 -4.57
C ALA A 45 -1.84 18.81 -5.30
N ALA A 46 -2.91 18.53 -6.05
CA ALA A 46 -3.73 19.56 -6.70
C ALA A 46 -4.32 20.56 -5.70
N ALA A 47 -4.68 20.10 -4.50
CA ALA A 47 -5.18 20.97 -3.42
C ALA A 47 -4.09 21.85 -2.79
N MET A 48 -2.81 21.61 -3.10
CA MET A 48 -1.66 22.36 -2.60
C MET A 48 -1.01 23.26 -3.66
N VAL A 49 -1.56 23.36 -4.87
CA VAL A 49 -1.06 24.27 -5.91
C VAL A 49 -1.20 25.73 -5.45
N PRO A 50 -0.16 26.60 -5.61
CA PRO A 50 1.08 26.39 -6.37
C PRO A 50 2.28 25.85 -5.56
N ALA A 51 2.10 25.47 -4.29
CA ALA A 51 3.20 25.06 -3.41
C ALA A 51 3.86 23.73 -3.83
N VAL A 52 3.12 22.83 -4.49
CA VAL A 52 3.64 21.55 -5.00
C VAL A 52 3.48 21.49 -6.53
N PRO A 53 4.58 21.48 -7.30
CA PRO A 53 4.50 21.29 -8.76
C PRO A 53 3.98 19.88 -9.08
N VAL A 54 2.85 19.82 -9.78
CA VAL A 54 2.31 18.55 -10.28
C VAL A 54 2.95 18.24 -11.64
N VAL A 55 3.75 17.17 -11.65
CA VAL A 55 4.44 16.68 -12.87
C VAL A 55 3.94 15.31 -13.33
N HIS A 56 3.26 14.57 -12.44
CA HIS A 56 2.78 13.21 -12.75
C HIS A 56 1.46 13.20 -13.56
N ASP A 57 0.91 14.38 -13.86
CA ASP A 57 -0.23 14.59 -14.76
C ASP A 57 0.20 14.85 -16.21
N LYS A 58 1.50 14.71 -16.52
CA LYS A 58 2.11 14.99 -17.82
C LYS A 58 2.93 13.81 -18.33
N LEU A 59 3.32 13.84 -19.60
CA LEU A 59 4.29 12.88 -20.14
C LEU A 59 5.63 12.98 -19.38
N PRO A 60 6.32 11.86 -19.11
CA PRO A 60 6.11 10.51 -19.68
C PRO A 60 5.10 9.61 -18.94
N TYR A 61 4.40 10.10 -17.91
CA TYR A 61 3.50 9.26 -17.12
C TYR A 61 2.32 8.72 -17.95
N GLY A 62 2.06 7.42 -17.83
CA GLY A 62 1.04 6.71 -18.60
C GLY A 62 1.26 6.60 -20.12
N MET A 63 2.45 6.96 -20.65
CA MET A 63 2.68 6.93 -22.11
C MET A 63 2.73 5.52 -22.72
N THR A 64 3.26 4.54 -21.99
CA THR A 64 3.38 3.14 -22.43
C THR A 64 2.07 2.38 -22.20
N PHE A 65 1.40 2.63 -21.07
CA PHE A 65 0.09 2.06 -20.79
C PHE A 65 -0.86 3.07 -20.16
N PHE A 66 -2.11 2.94 -20.58
CA PHE A 66 -3.20 3.92 -20.68
C PHE A 66 -3.06 4.88 -21.87
N GLY A 67 -1.85 5.20 -22.33
CA GLY A 67 -1.63 6.14 -23.42
C GLY A 67 -1.89 7.60 -23.03
N HIS A 68 -2.14 7.85 -21.74
CA HIS A 68 -2.31 9.15 -21.12
C HIS A 68 -1.97 9.05 -19.63
N PRO A 69 -1.59 10.15 -18.96
CA PRO A 69 -1.37 10.17 -17.51
C PRO A 69 -2.64 9.76 -16.75
N THR A 70 -2.47 8.91 -15.74
CA THR A 70 -3.56 8.50 -14.82
C THR A 70 -3.27 8.84 -13.36
N GLY A 71 -2.11 9.43 -13.08
CA GLY A 71 -1.61 9.67 -11.71
C GLY A 71 -0.88 8.51 -11.05
N ARG A 72 -0.72 7.38 -11.73
CA ARG A 72 0.28 6.37 -11.34
C ARG A 72 1.67 6.95 -11.57
N LEU A 73 2.58 6.77 -10.61
CA LEU A 73 3.96 7.24 -10.71
C LEU A 73 4.81 6.29 -11.59
N SER A 74 4.28 5.94 -12.77
CA SER A 74 4.92 5.12 -13.80
C SER A 74 4.51 5.62 -15.18
N ASP A 75 5.24 5.22 -16.21
CA ASP A 75 4.86 5.38 -17.62
C ASP A 75 3.68 4.46 -18.03
N GLY A 76 3.06 3.76 -17.08
CA GLY A 76 2.00 2.80 -17.31
C GLY A 76 1.40 2.23 -16.03
N ARG A 77 1.20 0.91 -16.01
CA ARG A 77 0.76 0.17 -14.83
C ARG A 77 1.82 0.15 -13.74
N ASN A 78 1.38 0.13 -12.49
CA ASN A 78 2.25 -0.09 -11.34
C ASN A 78 2.05 -1.53 -10.77
N THR A 79 2.77 -1.88 -9.70
CA THR A 79 2.77 -3.26 -9.16
C THR A 79 1.37 -3.77 -8.78
N ILE A 80 0.52 -2.92 -8.23
CA ILE A 80 -0.83 -3.34 -7.79
C ILE A 80 -1.75 -3.66 -8.97
N ASP A 81 -1.53 -3.04 -10.14
CA ASP A 81 -2.29 -3.34 -11.35
C ASP A 81 -2.01 -4.75 -11.89
N PHE A 82 -0.74 -5.16 -11.86
CA PHE A 82 -0.37 -6.51 -12.28
C PHE A 82 -0.94 -7.56 -11.31
N ILE A 83 -0.94 -7.27 -10.01
CA ILE A 83 -1.57 -8.13 -9.00
C ILE A 83 -3.08 -8.21 -9.24
N ALA A 84 -3.76 -7.09 -9.50
CA ALA A 84 -5.18 -7.08 -9.83
C ALA A 84 -5.50 -8.00 -11.01
N GLN A 85 -4.72 -7.88 -12.08
CA GLN A 85 -4.90 -8.65 -13.31
C GLN A 85 -4.67 -10.15 -13.09
N GLU A 86 -3.64 -10.53 -12.33
CA GLU A 86 -3.36 -11.94 -12.01
C GLU A 86 -4.54 -12.60 -11.30
N PHE A 87 -5.22 -11.87 -10.42
CA PHE A 87 -6.42 -12.35 -9.71
C PHE A 87 -7.75 -12.10 -10.46
N GLY A 88 -7.69 -11.60 -11.70
CA GLY A 88 -8.88 -11.29 -12.51
C GLY A 88 -9.76 -10.17 -11.93
N LEU A 89 -9.17 -9.28 -11.13
CA LEU A 89 -9.82 -8.11 -10.53
C LEU A 89 -9.69 -6.88 -11.46
N PRO A 90 -10.62 -5.91 -11.38
CA PRO A 90 -10.44 -4.64 -12.08
C PRO A 90 -9.23 -3.87 -11.53
N LEU A 91 -8.65 -3.00 -12.36
CA LEU A 91 -7.61 -2.08 -11.90
C LEU A 91 -8.19 -1.15 -10.83
N LEU A 92 -7.45 -0.96 -9.74
CA LEU A 92 -7.91 -0.16 -8.62
C LEU A 92 -7.91 1.33 -8.97
N GLY A 93 -8.99 2.00 -8.57
CA GLY A 93 -9.08 3.46 -8.55
C GLY A 93 -8.54 4.05 -7.24
N PRO A 94 -8.18 5.35 -7.25
CA PRO A 94 -7.78 6.07 -6.04
C PRO A 94 -8.96 6.28 -5.09
N SER A 95 -8.72 6.12 -3.78
CA SER A 95 -9.74 6.26 -2.73
C SER A 95 -10.26 7.67 -2.54
N LEU A 96 -9.49 8.68 -2.94
CA LEU A 96 -9.86 10.08 -2.81
C LEU A 96 -10.71 10.59 -3.98
N LEU A 97 -11.06 9.72 -4.95
CA LEU A 97 -11.93 10.07 -6.07
C LEU A 97 -13.40 9.80 -5.69
N ASN A 98 -14.23 10.84 -5.78
CA ASN A 98 -15.63 10.82 -5.31
C ASN A 98 -16.52 9.72 -5.91
N ASP A 99 -16.15 9.13 -7.05
CA ASP A 99 -16.92 8.11 -7.77
C ASP A 99 -16.24 6.72 -7.80
N SER A 100 -15.25 6.45 -6.95
CA SER A 100 -14.63 5.12 -6.92
C SER A 100 -15.63 4.07 -6.41
N ASP A 101 -16.00 3.10 -7.26
CA ASP A 101 -16.80 1.94 -6.85
C ASP A 101 -15.98 1.03 -5.93
N ALA A 102 -16.03 1.31 -4.63
CA ALA A 102 -15.30 0.58 -3.61
C ALA A 102 -15.80 -0.87 -3.40
N SER A 103 -16.90 -1.30 -4.05
CA SER A 103 -17.43 -2.66 -3.94
C SER A 103 -16.50 -3.71 -4.57
N LYS A 104 -15.68 -3.32 -5.55
CA LYS A 104 -14.67 -4.16 -6.18
C LYS A 104 -13.25 -3.87 -5.69
N GLY A 105 -13.13 -3.03 -4.66
CA GLY A 105 -11.84 -2.64 -4.13
C GLY A 105 -11.45 -1.20 -4.43
N VAL A 106 -10.47 -0.69 -3.69
CA VAL A 106 -9.96 0.67 -3.81
C VAL A 106 -8.50 0.75 -3.35
N ASN A 107 -7.74 1.67 -3.93
CA ASN A 107 -6.36 1.94 -3.59
C ASN A 107 -6.26 3.20 -2.71
N PHE A 108 -5.75 3.05 -1.49
CA PHE A 108 -5.48 4.14 -0.54
C PHE A 108 -4.03 4.62 -0.58
N ALA A 109 -3.18 4.00 -1.39
CA ALA A 109 -1.77 4.32 -1.46
C ALA A 109 -1.54 5.74 -2.00
N VAL A 110 -0.52 6.42 -1.47
CA VAL A 110 -0.20 7.80 -1.87
C VAL A 110 1.30 7.96 -2.05
N GLY A 111 1.73 8.55 -3.15
CA GLY A 111 3.13 8.93 -3.40
C GLY A 111 3.78 9.62 -2.21
N GLY A 112 4.95 9.13 -1.79
CA GLY A 112 5.73 9.69 -0.69
C GLY A 112 5.21 9.39 0.71
N ALA A 113 4.23 8.48 0.87
CA ALA A 113 3.68 8.15 2.18
C ALA A 113 4.71 7.47 3.10
N PRO A 114 4.91 7.97 4.33
CA PRO A 114 5.71 7.30 5.36
C PRO A 114 4.88 6.32 6.21
N ALA A 115 5.57 5.40 6.90
CA ALA A 115 4.98 4.57 7.95
C ALA A 115 4.72 5.37 9.23
N ILE A 116 5.62 6.29 9.58
CA ILE A 116 5.53 7.22 10.71
C ILE A 116 4.67 8.42 10.30
N ASP A 117 3.85 8.92 11.22
CA ASP A 117 2.98 10.07 10.95
C ASP A 117 3.79 11.29 10.51
N VAL A 118 3.33 11.98 9.46
CA VAL A 118 3.99 13.21 8.94
C VAL A 118 4.21 14.27 10.01
N ASP A 119 3.28 14.36 10.97
CA ASP A 119 3.36 15.22 12.15
C ASP A 119 4.66 15.05 12.94
N TYR A 120 5.23 13.83 12.98
CA TYR A 120 6.50 13.55 13.64
C TYR A 120 7.63 14.32 12.96
N PHE A 121 7.71 14.24 11.63
CA PHE A 121 8.77 14.90 10.86
C PHE A 121 8.66 16.43 10.94
N GLU A 122 7.44 16.96 10.89
CA GLU A 122 7.19 18.40 11.00
C GLU A 122 7.51 18.94 12.41
N LYS A 123 7.01 18.28 13.47
CA LYS A 123 7.22 18.74 14.86
C LYS A 123 8.68 18.65 15.32
N ASN A 124 9.45 17.72 14.75
CA ASN A 124 10.87 17.56 15.06
C ASN A 124 11.79 18.35 14.11
N ASN A 125 11.24 19.19 13.22
CA ASN A 125 11.99 19.96 12.22
C ASN A 125 12.90 19.08 11.33
N ILE A 126 12.48 17.85 11.04
CA ILE A 126 13.18 16.96 10.09
C ILE A 126 12.92 17.46 8.67
N VAL A 127 11.72 17.96 8.40
CA VAL A 127 11.35 18.58 7.12
C VAL A 127 11.09 20.07 7.32
N GLN A 128 11.47 20.89 6.33
CA GLN A 128 11.30 22.35 6.35
C GLN A 128 10.05 22.83 5.61
N PHE A 129 9.27 21.91 5.08
CA PHE A 129 8.06 22.17 4.32
C PHE A 129 6.93 21.30 4.83
N LYS A 130 5.69 21.73 4.58
CA LYS A 130 4.50 20.98 4.95
C LYS A 130 4.39 19.73 4.08
N LEU A 131 4.26 18.57 4.71
CA LEU A 131 4.04 17.30 4.04
C LEU A 131 2.56 17.07 3.74
N LEU A 132 2.29 16.19 2.78
CA LEU A 132 0.95 15.64 2.59
C LEU A 132 0.57 14.79 3.79
N ASN A 133 -0.62 15.00 4.35
CA ASN A 133 -1.09 14.14 5.42
C ASN A 133 -1.59 12.80 4.85
N ASN A 134 -0.66 11.89 4.55
CA ASN A 134 -0.90 10.66 3.80
C ASN A 134 -0.21 9.42 4.41
N SER A 135 0.30 9.53 5.63
CA SER A 135 1.00 8.45 6.35
C SER A 135 0.15 7.18 6.41
N LEU A 136 0.80 6.04 6.67
CA LEU A 136 0.12 4.74 6.80
C LEU A 136 -1.10 4.78 7.73
N SER A 137 -1.01 5.44 8.88
CA SER A 137 -2.12 5.62 9.83
C SER A 137 -3.31 6.37 9.22
N VAL A 138 -3.05 7.35 8.34
CA VAL A 138 -4.06 8.15 7.67
C VAL A 138 -4.76 7.32 6.60
N GLN A 139 -4.00 6.54 5.83
CA GLN A 139 -4.58 5.62 4.84
C GLN A 139 -5.45 4.54 5.51
N LEU A 140 -5.02 4.02 6.67
CA LEU A 140 -5.86 3.16 7.51
C LEU A 140 -7.14 3.87 7.97
N GLY A 141 -7.04 5.13 8.37
CA GLY A 141 -8.18 5.97 8.71
C GLY A 141 -9.19 6.09 7.57
N TRP A 142 -8.72 6.30 6.33
CA TRP A 142 -9.58 6.33 5.15
C TRP A 142 -10.26 4.98 4.90
N PHE A 143 -9.54 3.87 5.07
CA PHE A 143 -10.13 2.55 4.98
C PHE A 143 -11.24 2.34 6.01
N GLU A 144 -11.00 2.66 7.28
CA GLU A 144 -11.98 2.52 8.35
C GLU A 144 -13.21 3.42 8.15
N GLN A 145 -13.03 4.62 7.58
CA GLN A 145 -14.13 5.50 7.22
C GLN A 145 -14.98 4.96 6.07
N LEU A 146 -14.36 4.32 5.07
CA LEU A 146 -15.05 3.76 3.92
C LEU A 146 -15.71 2.41 4.22
N ARG A 147 -15.21 1.70 5.22
CA ARG A 147 -15.64 0.35 5.60
C ARG A 147 -17.17 0.19 5.74
N PRO A 148 -17.91 1.05 6.48
CA PRO A 148 -19.36 0.90 6.60
C PRO A 148 -20.09 1.02 5.26
N ALA A 149 -19.61 1.90 4.36
CA ALA A 149 -20.22 2.08 3.05
C ALA A 149 -19.98 0.87 2.13
N ILE A 150 -18.83 0.19 2.26
CA ILE A 150 -18.54 -1.06 1.57
C ILE A 150 -19.48 -2.17 2.08
N CYS A 151 -19.60 -2.30 3.39
CA CYS A 151 -20.33 -3.41 4.01
C CYS A 151 -21.85 -3.25 4.00
N ASN A 152 -22.38 -2.03 3.97
CA ASN A 152 -23.82 -1.79 3.85
C ASN A 152 -24.35 -2.05 2.43
N LYS A 153 -23.48 -1.96 1.40
CA LYS A 153 -23.84 -2.28 0.01
C LYS A 153 -23.88 -3.79 -0.26
N THR A 154 -23.22 -4.59 0.58
CA THR A 154 -23.23 -6.05 0.49
C THR A 154 -24.41 -6.60 1.29
N GLU A 155 -25.59 -6.69 0.68
CA GLU A 155 -26.80 -7.32 1.26
C GLU A 155 -26.64 -8.85 1.40
N THR A 156 -25.72 -9.31 2.25
CA THR A 156 -25.70 -10.70 2.70
C THR A 156 -25.99 -10.75 4.18
N SER A 157 -27.22 -11.16 4.46
CA SER A 157 -27.68 -11.63 5.76
C SER A 157 -26.86 -12.83 6.21
N GLY A 158 -26.20 -12.70 7.37
CA GLY A 158 -25.54 -13.81 8.06
C GLY A 158 -24.01 -13.73 8.01
N CYS A 159 -23.38 -14.50 8.89
CA CYS A 159 -21.98 -14.43 9.33
C CYS A 159 -20.87 -14.59 8.26
N GLU A 160 -21.16 -14.46 6.96
CA GLU A 160 -20.16 -14.40 5.89
C GLU A 160 -19.76 -12.93 5.66
N GLY A 161 -18.59 -12.55 6.13
CA GLY A 161 -18.18 -11.15 6.22
C GLY A 161 -18.14 -10.38 4.91
N CYS A 162 -18.43 -9.08 5.01
CA CYS A 162 -18.23 -8.04 4.00
C CYS A 162 -16.91 -8.14 3.21
N PHE A 163 -15.83 -8.61 3.86
CA PHE A 163 -14.50 -8.75 3.27
C PHE A 163 -14.06 -10.21 3.05
N SER A 164 -14.95 -11.19 3.18
CA SER A 164 -14.62 -12.62 3.15
C SER A 164 -13.91 -13.09 1.87
N LYS A 165 -14.16 -12.43 0.74
CA LYS A 165 -13.49 -12.69 -0.56
C LYS A 165 -12.65 -11.49 -1.02
N SER A 166 -12.13 -10.69 -0.08
CA SER A 166 -11.30 -9.54 -0.41
C SER A 166 -9.82 -9.83 -0.24
N LEU A 167 -9.01 -9.36 -1.18
CA LEU A 167 -7.56 -9.32 -1.06
C LEU A 167 -7.16 -8.01 -0.38
N PHE A 168 -6.37 -8.10 0.68
CA PHE A 168 -5.78 -6.93 1.34
C PHE A 168 -4.29 -6.88 1.03
N PHE A 169 -3.83 -5.77 0.48
CA PHE A 169 -2.43 -5.59 0.11
C PHE A 169 -1.83 -4.40 0.87
N VAL A 170 -0.78 -4.66 1.64
CA VAL A 170 0.03 -3.60 2.26
C VAL A 170 1.32 -3.50 1.45
N GLY A 171 1.42 -2.44 0.66
CA GLY A 171 2.60 -2.11 -0.13
C GLY A 171 3.78 -1.69 0.74
N GLU A 172 4.88 -1.32 0.09
CA GLU A 172 6.09 -0.91 0.80
C GLU A 172 5.86 0.40 1.55
N PHE A 173 6.46 0.45 2.74
CA PHE A 173 6.60 1.64 3.58
C PHE A 173 7.96 1.58 4.27
N GLY A 174 8.51 2.74 4.61
CA GLY A 174 9.78 2.88 5.31
C GLY A 174 10.82 3.64 4.50
N VAL A 175 10.90 3.46 3.18
CA VAL A 175 11.86 4.20 2.35
C VAL A 175 11.65 5.71 2.47
N ASN A 176 10.41 6.18 2.48
CA ASN A 176 10.10 7.61 2.65
C ASN A 176 10.50 8.13 4.04
N ASP A 177 10.27 7.34 5.10
CA ASP A 177 10.67 7.68 6.47
C ASP A 177 12.18 7.90 6.59
N TYR A 178 12.97 6.98 6.02
CA TYR A 178 14.43 7.04 6.05
C TYR A 178 14.95 8.17 5.17
N ASN A 179 14.35 8.38 4.00
CA ASN A 179 14.69 9.48 3.11
C ASN A 179 14.49 10.84 3.78
N PHE A 180 13.37 11.07 4.49
CA PHE A 180 13.17 12.32 5.23
C PHE A 180 14.28 12.58 6.25
N LEU A 181 14.71 11.55 6.98
CA LEU A 181 15.80 11.66 7.95
C LEU A 181 17.16 11.93 7.26
N TRP A 182 17.48 11.21 6.18
CA TRP A 182 18.73 11.42 5.44
C TRP A 182 18.79 12.81 4.80
N PHE A 183 17.69 13.30 4.22
CA PHE A 183 17.63 14.66 3.68
C PHE A 183 17.79 15.74 4.76
N ALA A 184 17.47 15.42 6.01
CA ALA A 184 17.75 16.27 7.17
C ALA A 184 19.19 16.14 7.71
N GLY A 185 20.06 15.38 7.05
CA GLY A 185 21.46 15.19 7.45
C GLY A 185 21.66 14.25 8.64
N LYS A 186 20.68 13.39 8.94
CA LYS A 186 20.80 12.40 10.02
C LYS A 186 21.84 11.33 9.71
N THR A 187 22.56 10.90 10.74
CA THR A 187 23.54 9.81 10.65
C THR A 187 22.86 8.46 10.44
N GLU A 188 23.60 7.47 9.94
CA GLU A 188 23.08 6.10 9.78
C GLU A 188 22.52 5.56 11.09
N ASP A 189 23.22 5.73 12.22
CA ASP A 189 22.74 5.29 13.54
C ASP A 189 21.42 5.96 13.94
N GLU A 190 21.28 7.27 13.70
CA GLU A 190 20.02 7.98 13.93
C GLU A 190 18.91 7.42 13.04
N VAL A 191 19.15 7.16 11.75
CA VAL A 191 18.14 6.58 10.85
C VAL A 191 17.77 5.17 11.29
N MET A 192 18.76 4.33 11.60
CA MET A 192 18.56 2.95 12.02
C MET A 192 17.79 2.86 13.35
N SER A 193 17.90 3.86 14.22
CA SER A 193 17.11 3.93 15.45
C SER A 193 15.58 4.02 15.22
N HIS A 194 15.14 4.40 14.00
CA HIS A 194 13.72 4.50 13.64
C HIS A 194 13.14 3.21 13.04
N VAL A 195 14.00 2.24 12.67
CA VAL A 195 13.56 0.96 12.08
C VAL A 195 12.52 0.24 12.95
N PRO A 196 12.67 0.11 14.28
CA PRO A 196 11.65 -0.54 15.11
C PRO A 196 10.28 0.15 15.04
N THR A 197 10.24 1.48 15.00
CA THR A 197 9.00 2.25 14.91
C THR A 197 8.32 2.04 13.56
N VAL A 198 9.08 2.10 12.45
CA VAL A 198 8.57 1.84 11.10
C VAL A 198 7.97 0.43 11.01
N VAL A 199 8.71 -0.58 11.47
CA VAL A 199 8.25 -1.98 11.46
C VAL A 199 7.01 -2.16 12.33
N GLN A 200 6.96 -1.53 13.52
CA GLN A 200 5.81 -1.62 14.41
C GLN A 200 4.55 -1.00 13.78
N ASN A 201 4.67 0.15 13.11
CA ASN A 201 3.54 0.79 12.44
C ASN A 201 3.00 -0.07 11.29
N ILE A 202 3.89 -0.66 10.48
CA ILE A 202 3.51 -1.59 9.41
C ILE A 202 2.83 -2.83 9.99
N ALA A 203 3.40 -3.44 11.03
CA ALA A 203 2.81 -4.60 11.69
C ALA A 203 1.40 -4.29 12.25
N THR A 204 1.23 -3.12 12.85
CA THR A 204 -0.05 -2.66 13.39
C THR A 204 -1.09 -2.48 12.29
N ALA A 205 -0.70 -1.91 11.14
CA ALA A 205 -1.59 -1.78 9.99
C ALA A 205 -2.07 -3.13 9.46
N VAL A 206 -1.14 -4.09 9.35
CA VAL A 206 -1.45 -5.46 8.95
C VAL A 206 -2.39 -6.12 9.95
N GLU A 207 -2.17 -5.94 11.25
CA GLU A 207 -3.08 -6.45 12.28
C GLU A 207 -4.49 -5.86 12.17
N VAL A 208 -4.62 -4.57 11.87
CA VAL A 208 -5.94 -3.93 11.64
C VAL A 208 -6.63 -4.56 10.43
N TYR A 209 -5.92 -4.73 9.32
CA TYR A 209 -6.44 -5.42 8.13
C TYR A 209 -6.85 -6.88 8.43
N LEU A 210 -6.02 -7.61 9.18
CA LEU A 210 -6.34 -8.96 9.64
C LEU A 210 -7.62 -8.96 10.47
N ARG A 211 -7.76 -8.06 11.45
CA ARG A 211 -8.98 -7.97 12.26
C ARG A 211 -10.21 -7.62 11.42
N ALA A 212 -10.08 -6.75 10.41
CA ALA A 212 -11.19 -6.44 9.51
C ALA A 212 -11.68 -7.67 8.72
N VAL A 213 -10.78 -8.59 8.36
CA VAL A 213 -11.10 -9.87 7.72
C VAL A 213 -11.64 -10.90 8.71
N PHE A 214 -11.02 -10.97 9.90
CA PHE A 214 -11.21 -12.06 10.87
C PHE A 214 -12.13 -11.73 12.04
N ALA A 215 -12.71 -10.53 12.14
CA ALA A 215 -13.69 -10.14 13.18
C ALA A 215 -14.96 -11.03 13.21
N LEU A 216 -15.03 -12.08 12.41
CA LEU A 216 -16.15 -13.02 12.30
C LEU A 216 -15.75 -14.49 12.54
N TYR A 217 -14.48 -14.80 12.78
CA TYR A 217 -14.05 -16.17 13.09
C TYR A 217 -13.59 -16.27 14.55
N ASN A 218 -14.27 -17.12 15.32
CA ASN A 218 -13.75 -17.60 16.60
C ASN A 218 -12.33 -18.13 16.38
N THR A 219 -11.46 -17.87 17.35
CA THR A 219 -9.99 -17.98 17.31
C THR A 219 -9.40 -19.39 17.09
N SER A 220 -10.17 -20.34 16.56
CA SER A 220 -9.76 -21.73 16.35
C SER A 220 -9.32 -22.10 14.93
N ASP A 221 -9.67 -21.31 13.90
CA ASP A 221 -9.33 -21.65 12.50
C ASP A 221 -8.32 -20.67 11.89
N PHE A 222 -7.06 -20.79 12.34
CA PHE A 222 -5.93 -20.07 11.76
C PHE A 222 -5.43 -20.76 10.48
N LEU A 223 -6.17 -20.67 9.38
CA LEU A 223 -5.67 -21.08 8.06
C LEU A 223 -6.07 -20.11 6.93
N ARG A 224 -5.05 -19.33 6.52
CA ARG A 224 -4.69 -18.85 5.17
C ARG A 224 -5.52 -17.73 4.53
N PRO A 225 -5.02 -16.49 4.65
CA PRO A 225 -4.85 -15.59 3.52
C PRO A 225 -3.39 -15.63 3.06
N VAL A 226 -3.18 -15.63 1.75
CA VAL A 226 -1.85 -15.46 1.14
C VAL A 226 -1.49 -13.98 1.24
N PHE A 227 -0.61 -13.64 2.20
CA PHE A 227 0.00 -12.31 2.26
C PHE A 227 1.31 -12.33 1.48
N CYS A 228 1.35 -11.63 0.35
CA CYS A 228 2.60 -11.34 -0.34
C CYS A 228 3.20 -10.06 0.25
N PHE A 229 4.11 -10.21 1.21
CA PHE A 229 5.03 -9.13 1.56
C PHE A 229 6.14 -9.09 0.52
N VAL A 230 6.24 -8.00 -0.23
CA VAL A 230 7.49 -7.67 -0.91
C VAL A 230 8.36 -6.97 0.13
N LEU A 231 9.08 -7.75 0.95
CA LEU A 231 10.25 -7.22 1.65
C LEU A 231 11.36 -7.14 0.62
N GLN A 232 11.56 -5.97 0.01
CA GLN A 232 12.79 -5.73 -0.72
C GLN A 232 13.93 -5.77 0.31
N HIS A 233 14.80 -6.77 0.16
CA HIS A 233 15.95 -6.98 1.01
C HIS A 233 16.91 -5.80 0.76
N ASN A 234 16.81 -4.73 1.54
CA ASN A 234 17.81 -3.68 1.59
C ASN A 234 19.08 -4.30 2.19
N ARG A 235 19.89 -4.93 1.34
CA ARG A 235 21.28 -5.24 1.68
C ARG A 235 21.99 -3.89 1.84
N PHE A 236 22.04 -3.40 3.07
CA PHE A 236 23.00 -2.38 3.52
C PHE A 236 24.41 -3.00 3.53
N SER A 237 24.92 -3.38 2.36
CA SER A 237 26.35 -3.54 2.12
C SER A 237 26.59 -3.48 0.61
N GLU A 238 26.71 -2.26 0.09
CA GLU A 238 27.70 -1.86 -0.90
C GLU A 238 27.37 -0.44 -1.34
N SER A 239 28.19 0.47 -0.85
CA SER A 239 28.28 1.85 -1.31
C SER A 239 28.55 1.87 -2.81
N ARG A 240 27.55 2.26 -3.61
CA ARG A 240 27.68 3.00 -4.87
C ARG A 240 26.32 3.28 -5.53
N LEU A 241 26.08 4.57 -5.76
CA LEU A 241 25.25 5.16 -6.82
C LEU A 241 23.74 4.82 -6.83
N PHE A 242 22.96 5.72 -6.23
CA PHE A 242 21.77 6.26 -6.89
C PHE A 242 21.81 7.78 -6.79
N THR A 243 22.37 8.40 -7.82
CA THR A 243 22.01 9.77 -8.23
C THR A 243 20.74 9.67 -9.06
N MET A 244 19.65 10.23 -8.54
CA MET A 244 18.57 10.88 -9.30
C MET A 244 18.41 12.29 -8.75
#